data_AF-A0A3D0ZR14-F1
#
_entry.id   AF-A0A3D0ZR14-F1
#
_cell.length_a   1.000
_cell.length_b   1.000
_cell.length_c   1.000
_cell.angle_alpha   90.00
_cell.angle_beta   90.00
_cell.angle_gamma   90.00
#
_symmetry.space_group_name_H-M   'P 1'
#
loop_
_entity.id
_entity.type
_entity.pdbx_description
1 polymer ?
#
loop_
_entity_poly.entity_id
_entity_poly.type
_entity_poly.pdbx_seq_one_letter_code
_entity_poly.pdbx_strand_id
1 'polypeptide(L)'
;MKSLPRLPHEFIIWWFLKAPRRILKISSRLITLTNSQISFTTNIRILFVPLFGDYTLVGRFIGFFIRVVWTVLGLVFFLILLPASALFPVAWYLAPAFLYKFAGPAHALAYVLAVYLLYLLGNRDTPRIRVNKNTKENFQASSRKNVLTALERLDSEQSSGIKWLFGLPQVEKIFRRSEINKDLLFDKLRSAPSIQIATLGQAAFADSLRFKSKYIEVEHLLLALLNNIPKIDIILSSLNSSIKSVEGSIEWENDKRNEKDKIFLWQDDYELMFTGGFGKGMLGRVTPNLDAVSRDYTKEIALGRYKKILGRETDIKTIAQILSGSKENVLIIGEPGSGKTTLVRGIAQRIMEGNEYRSLSNHRLVGLDVGGLISG
;
A
#
# COMPACT_ATOMS: atom_id res chain seq x y z
N MET A 1 13.84 -9.90 27.09
CA MET A 1 13.34 -10.14 25.72
C MET A 1 14.06 -9.25 24.69
N LYS A 2 15.37 -9.44 24.46
CA LYS A 2 16.11 -8.61 23.49
C LYS A 2 15.91 -9.13 22.07
N SER A 3 15.66 -8.23 21.12
CA SER A 3 15.76 -8.56 19.69
C SER A 3 17.20 -9.00 19.42
N LEU A 4 17.40 -10.29 19.14
CA LEU A 4 18.73 -10.82 18.84
C LEU A 4 19.33 -10.04 17.65
N PRO A 5 20.59 -9.57 17.75
CA PRO A 5 21.25 -8.89 16.65
C PRO A 5 21.24 -9.77 15.40
N ARG A 6 21.20 -9.15 14.22
CA ARG A 6 21.32 -9.91 12.97
C ARG A 6 22.71 -10.50 12.89
N LEU A 7 22.77 -11.82 12.77
CA LEU A 7 24.03 -12.55 12.74
C LEU A 7 24.71 -12.37 11.36
N PRO A 8 26.05 -12.38 11.27
CA PRO A 8 26.76 -12.23 10.00
C PRO A 8 26.32 -13.22 8.92
N HIS A 9 25.97 -14.46 9.29
CA HIS A 9 25.47 -15.44 8.34
C HIS A 9 24.13 -15.05 7.70
N GLU A 10 23.28 -14.26 8.39
CA GLU A 10 22.03 -13.76 7.81
C GLU A 10 22.28 -12.78 6.66
N PHE A 11 23.40 -12.06 6.71
CA PHE A 11 23.83 -11.20 5.60
C PHE A 11 24.28 -12.05 4.42
N ILE A 12 25.02 -13.13 4.64
CA ILE A 12 25.45 -14.04 3.56
C ILE A 12 24.21 -14.64 2.86
N ILE A 13 23.26 -15.18 3.63
CA ILE A 13 21.98 -15.69 3.10
C ILE A 13 21.23 -14.58 2.34
N TRP A 14 21.20 -13.37 2.88
CA TRP A 14 20.55 -12.25 2.22
C TRP A 14 21.23 -11.88 0.90
N TRP A 15 22.56 -11.76 0.90
CA TRP A 15 23.37 -11.41 -0.26
C TRP A 15 23.21 -12.39 -1.40
N PHE A 16 23.29 -13.70 -1.10
CA PHE A 16 23.30 -14.73 -2.12
C PHE A 16 21.90 -15.18 -2.55
N LEU A 17 20.89 -15.12 -1.69
CA LEU A 17 19.55 -15.63 -2.00
C LEU A 17 18.47 -14.55 -2.04
N LYS A 18 18.40 -13.68 -1.02
CA LYS A 18 17.26 -12.74 -0.89
C LYS A 18 17.40 -11.51 -1.80
N ALA A 19 18.59 -10.90 -1.88
CA ALA A 19 18.83 -9.71 -2.68
C ALA A 19 18.65 -9.97 -4.19
N PRO A 20 19.21 -11.03 -4.79
CA PRO A 20 19.03 -11.34 -6.21
C PRO A 20 17.56 -11.64 -6.57
N ARG A 21 16.84 -12.37 -5.69
CA ARG A 21 15.39 -12.57 -5.84
C ARG A 21 14.61 -11.27 -5.80
N ARG A 22 14.99 -10.33 -4.92
CA ARG A 22 14.37 -8.99 -4.87
C ARG A 22 14.67 -8.19 -6.13
N ILE A 23 15.90 -8.22 -6.63
CA ILE A 23 16.30 -7.57 -7.89
C ILE A 23 15.43 -8.10 -9.03
N LEU A 24 15.29 -9.43 -9.19
CA LEU A 24 14.42 -10.03 -10.20
C LEU A 24 12.96 -9.60 -10.07
N LYS A 25 12.43 -9.56 -8.84
CA LYS A 25 11.05 -9.09 -8.58
C LYS A 25 10.86 -7.63 -9.00
N ILE A 26 11.84 -6.77 -8.70
CA ILE A 26 11.83 -5.36 -9.11
C ILE A 26 11.90 -5.24 -10.63
N SER A 27 12.80 -5.98 -11.28
CA SER A 27 12.92 -6.00 -12.74
C SER A 27 11.62 -6.46 -13.42
N SER A 28 10.98 -7.52 -12.92
CA SER A 28 9.68 -7.99 -13.42
C SER A 28 8.57 -6.94 -13.30
N ARG A 29 8.53 -6.22 -12.17
CA ARG A 29 7.58 -5.11 -11.99
C ARG A 29 7.88 -3.96 -12.95
N LEU A 30 9.14 -3.63 -13.19
CA LEU A 30 9.55 -2.59 -14.15
C LEU A 30 9.12 -2.95 -15.58
N ILE A 31 9.29 -4.22 -15.99
CA ILE A 31 8.82 -4.74 -17.28
C ILE A 31 7.31 -4.55 -17.39
N THR A 32 6.56 -4.89 -16.33
CA THR A 32 5.10 -4.78 -16.34
C THR A 32 4.63 -3.32 -16.40
N LEU A 33 5.26 -2.42 -15.65
CA LEU A 33 4.99 -0.98 -15.72
C LEU A 33 5.27 -0.42 -17.11
N THR A 34 6.43 -0.78 -17.68
CA THR A 34 6.80 -0.38 -19.04
C THR A 34 5.75 -0.87 -20.05
N ASN A 35 5.33 -2.13 -19.93
CA ASN A 35 4.31 -2.71 -20.81
C ASN A 35 2.97 -2.00 -20.66
N SER A 36 2.61 -1.60 -19.43
CA SER A 36 1.41 -0.81 -19.17
C SER A 36 1.50 0.56 -19.86
N GLN A 37 2.63 1.26 -19.74
CA GLN A 37 2.83 2.59 -20.32
C GLN A 37 2.83 2.56 -21.86
N ILE A 38 3.68 1.72 -22.45
CA ILE A 38 3.83 1.59 -23.92
C ILE A 38 2.62 0.85 -24.53
N SER A 39 1.85 0.12 -23.71
CA SER A 39 0.72 -0.71 -24.14
C SER A 39 1.11 -1.78 -25.16
N PHE A 40 2.34 -2.30 -25.13
CA PHE A 40 2.87 -3.22 -26.13
C PHE A 40 1.99 -4.48 -26.30
N THR A 41 1.76 -5.23 -25.21
CA THR A 41 0.89 -6.43 -25.26
C THR A 41 -0.54 -6.08 -25.67
N THR A 42 -1.01 -4.89 -25.28
CA THR A 42 -2.36 -4.45 -25.65
C THR A 42 -2.43 -4.20 -27.14
N ASN A 43 -1.53 -3.38 -27.72
CA ASN A 43 -1.47 -3.05 -29.14
C ASN A 43 -1.39 -4.30 -30.04
N ILE A 44 -0.65 -5.34 -29.62
CA ILE A 44 -0.64 -6.65 -30.31
C ILE A 44 -2.04 -7.29 -30.28
N ARG A 45 -2.66 -7.39 -29.09
CA ARG A 45 -3.98 -8.01 -28.92
C ARG A 45 -5.05 -7.29 -29.75
N ILE A 46 -4.95 -5.97 -29.86
CA ILE A 46 -5.93 -5.14 -30.54
C ILE A 46 -5.47 -4.75 -31.94
N LEU A 47 -4.48 -5.40 -32.55
CA LEU A 47 -3.83 -4.94 -33.79
C LEU A 47 -4.82 -4.57 -34.92
N PHE A 48 -5.91 -5.33 -35.07
CA PHE A 48 -6.94 -5.15 -36.10
C PHE A 48 -8.21 -4.45 -35.61
N VAL A 49 -8.26 -4.02 -34.35
CA VAL A 49 -9.40 -3.27 -33.82
C VAL A 49 -9.29 -1.82 -34.33
N PRO A 50 -10.40 -1.23 -34.81
CA PRO A 50 -10.38 0.12 -35.36
C PRO A 50 -9.89 1.17 -34.35
N LEU A 51 -9.32 2.25 -34.88
CA LEU A 51 -8.96 3.41 -34.08
C LEU A 51 -10.24 4.18 -33.70
N PHE A 52 -10.38 4.51 -32.41
CA PHE A 52 -11.51 5.29 -31.90
C PHE A 52 -12.91 4.75 -32.27
N GLY A 53 -13.04 3.44 -32.51
CA GLY A 53 -14.30 2.83 -32.92
C GLY A 53 -14.79 3.26 -34.32
N ASP A 54 -13.91 3.79 -35.17
CA ASP A 54 -14.19 4.06 -36.59
C ASP A 54 -14.01 2.78 -37.42
N TYR A 55 -15.13 2.13 -37.74
CA TYR A 55 -15.14 0.85 -38.45
C TYR A 55 -14.93 0.98 -39.97
N THR A 56 -14.76 2.19 -40.51
CA THR A 56 -14.42 2.40 -41.92
C THR A 56 -13.09 1.72 -42.28
N LEU A 57 -12.89 1.45 -43.58
CA LEU A 57 -11.61 0.91 -44.06
C LEU A 57 -10.43 1.84 -43.70
N VAL A 58 -10.65 3.16 -43.76
CA VAL A 58 -9.66 4.17 -43.39
C VAL A 58 -9.33 4.10 -41.91
N GLY A 59 -10.34 4.08 -41.02
CA GLY A 59 -10.14 3.98 -39.57
C GLY A 59 -9.42 2.69 -39.15
N ARG A 60 -9.72 1.56 -39.80
CA ARG A 60 -9.00 0.29 -39.59
C ARG A 60 -7.56 0.36 -40.07
N PHE A 61 -7.31 0.93 -41.25
CA PHE A 61 -5.96 1.03 -41.81
C PHE A 61 -5.06 1.95 -40.96
N ILE A 62 -5.57 3.12 -40.57
CA ILE A 62 -4.85 4.06 -39.69
C ILE A 62 -4.59 3.40 -38.32
N GLY A 63 -5.60 2.74 -37.74
CA GLY A 63 -5.47 2.04 -36.46
C GLY A 63 -4.43 0.94 -36.50
N PHE A 64 -4.43 0.13 -37.56
CA PHE A 64 -3.42 -0.89 -37.81
C PHE A 64 -2.01 -0.28 -37.88
N PHE A 65 -1.82 0.75 -38.71
CA PHE A 65 -0.50 1.38 -38.88
C PHE A 65 0.04 1.96 -37.57
N ILE A 66 -0.77 2.71 -36.84
CA ILE A 66 -0.39 3.26 -35.52
C ILE A 66 0.01 2.13 -34.57
N ARG A 67 -0.78 1.06 -34.49
CA ARG A 67 -0.49 -0.07 -33.59
C ARG A 67 0.75 -0.84 -34.00
N VAL A 68 1.01 -1.00 -35.30
CA VAL A 68 2.25 -1.60 -35.81
C VAL A 68 3.45 -0.76 -35.38
N VAL A 69 3.42 0.57 -35.59
CA VAL A 69 4.50 1.47 -35.18
C VAL A 69 4.77 1.34 -33.68
N TRP A 70 3.74 1.42 -32.84
CA TRP A 70 3.89 1.28 -31.38
C TRP A 70 4.33 -0.12 -30.95
N THR A 71 3.90 -1.16 -31.66
CA THR A 71 4.34 -2.53 -31.40
C THR A 71 5.82 -2.69 -31.73
N VAL A 72 6.29 -2.14 -32.85
CA VAL A 72 7.70 -2.17 -33.24
C VAL A 72 8.57 -1.39 -32.25
N LEU A 73 8.16 -0.16 -31.88
CA LEU A 73 8.86 0.63 -30.87
C LEU A 73 8.90 -0.10 -29.51
N GLY A 74 7.78 -0.68 -29.10
CA GLY A 74 7.72 -1.49 -27.89
C GLY A 74 8.63 -2.72 -27.96
N LEU A 75 8.68 -3.40 -29.10
CA LEU A 75 9.55 -4.55 -29.32
C LEU A 75 11.02 -4.17 -29.15
N VAL A 76 11.47 -3.08 -29.77
CA VAL A 76 12.84 -2.56 -29.62
C VAL A 76 13.16 -2.29 -28.14
N PHE A 77 12.24 -1.66 -27.42
CA PHE A 77 12.42 -1.40 -26.00
C PHE A 77 12.52 -2.69 -25.17
N PHE A 78 11.64 -3.68 -25.43
CA PHE A 78 11.66 -4.96 -24.72
C PHE A 78 12.86 -5.84 -25.08
N LEU A 79 13.39 -5.76 -26.30
CA LEU A 79 14.63 -6.42 -26.70
C LEU A 79 15.84 -5.93 -25.89
N ILE A 80 15.82 -4.69 -25.39
CA ILE A 80 16.86 -4.15 -24.50
C ILE A 80 16.53 -4.44 -23.04
N LEU A 81 15.28 -4.17 -22.62
CA LEU A 81 14.87 -4.24 -21.23
C LEU A 81 14.90 -5.66 -20.66
N LEU A 82 14.49 -6.68 -21.43
CA LEU A 82 14.44 -8.07 -20.96
C LEU A 82 15.84 -8.63 -20.66
N PRO A 83 16.83 -8.54 -21.57
CA PRO A 83 18.20 -8.93 -21.26
C PRO A 83 18.80 -8.11 -20.11
N ALA A 84 18.64 -6.78 -20.11
CA ALA A 84 19.14 -5.93 -19.02
C ALA A 84 18.56 -6.38 -17.66
N SER A 85 17.26 -6.67 -17.62
CA SER A 85 16.55 -7.17 -16.43
C SER A 85 17.11 -8.51 -15.91
N ALA A 86 17.48 -9.41 -16.82
CA ALA A 86 18.08 -10.70 -16.50
C ALA A 86 19.56 -10.60 -16.09
N LEU A 87 20.28 -9.57 -16.57
CA LEU A 87 21.68 -9.33 -16.25
C LEU A 87 21.91 -8.70 -14.87
N PHE A 88 20.94 -7.97 -14.29
CA PHE A 88 21.12 -7.31 -12.99
C PHE A 88 21.53 -8.25 -11.83
N PRO A 89 20.91 -9.44 -11.64
CA PRO A 89 21.36 -10.39 -10.62
C PRO A 89 22.77 -10.91 -10.88
N VAL A 90 23.15 -11.11 -12.14
CA VAL A 90 24.50 -11.54 -12.51
C VAL A 90 25.50 -10.44 -12.18
N ALA A 91 25.20 -9.19 -12.54
CA ALA A 91 25.99 -8.03 -12.18
C ALA A 91 26.14 -7.87 -10.66
N TRP A 92 25.09 -8.16 -9.87
CA TRP A 92 25.16 -8.15 -8.41
C TRP A 92 26.20 -9.14 -7.86
N TYR A 93 26.22 -10.38 -8.38
CA TYR A 93 27.22 -11.37 -7.96
C TYR A 93 28.63 -11.04 -8.43
N LEU A 94 28.77 -10.49 -9.64
CA LEU A 94 30.08 -10.16 -10.22
C LEU A 94 30.66 -8.84 -9.70
N ALA A 95 29.85 -7.96 -9.11
CA ALA A 95 30.30 -6.64 -8.66
C ALA A 95 31.54 -6.66 -7.75
N PRO A 96 31.64 -7.51 -6.71
CA PRO A 96 32.85 -7.60 -5.89
C PRO A 96 34.07 -8.08 -6.69
N ALA A 97 33.90 -9.08 -7.56
CA ALA A 97 34.99 -9.63 -8.38
C ALA A 97 35.47 -8.62 -9.44
N PHE A 98 34.54 -7.86 -10.02
CA PHE A 98 34.84 -6.78 -10.95
C PHE A 98 35.64 -5.66 -10.27
N LEU A 99 35.18 -5.19 -9.10
CA LEU A 99 35.91 -4.20 -8.31
C LEU A 99 37.29 -4.70 -7.89
N TYR A 100 37.41 -5.97 -7.52
CA TYR A 100 38.69 -6.58 -7.18
C TYR A 100 39.67 -6.51 -8.36
N LYS A 101 39.22 -6.86 -9.56
CA LYS A 101 40.05 -6.88 -10.77
C LYS A 101 40.47 -5.49 -11.25
N PHE A 102 39.56 -4.51 -11.23
CA PHE A 102 39.79 -3.21 -11.86
C PHE A 102 40.18 -2.07 -10.89
N ALA A 103 39.76 -2.16 -9.62
CA ALA A 103 40.06 -1.16 -8.60
C ALA A 103 40.93 -1.71 -7.45
N GLY A 104 41.15 -3.03 -7.41
CA GLY A 104 41.98 -3.69 -6.40
C GLY A 104 41.19 -4.18 -5.17
N PRO A 105 41.86 -4.94 -4.29
CA PRO A 105 41.21 -5.65 -3.17
C PRO A 105 40.56 -4.72 -2.15
N ALA A 106 41.15 -3.55 -1.88
CA ALA A 106 40.62 -2.60 -0.92
C ALA A 106 39.23 -2.07 -1.31
N HIS A 107 39.01 -1.79 -2.60
CA HIS A 107 37.72 -1.30 -3.10
C HIS A 107 36.64 -2.39 -3.07
N ALA A 108 37.00 -3.64 -3.41
CA ALA A 108 36.08 -4.77 -3.29
C ALA A 108 35.64 -5.00 -1.83
N LEU A 109 36.58 -4.92 -0.89
CA LEU A 109 36.29 -5.03 0.54
C LEU A 109 35.41 -3.87 1.02
N ALA A 110 35.75 -2.63 0.64
CA ALA A 110 34.97 -1.44 0.98
C ALA A 110 33.52 -1.54 0.46
N TYR A 111 33.32 -2.07 -0.75
CA TYR A 111 31.99 -2.31 -1.31
C TYR A 111 31.19 -3.32 -0.48
N VAL A 112 31.78 -4.48 -0.15
CA VAL A 112 31.09 -5.50 0.68
C VAL A 112 30.75 -4.95 2.06
N LEU A 113 31.67 -4.20 2.68
CA LEU A 113 31.43 -3.56 3.99
C LEU A 113 30.35 -2.48 3.91
N ALA A 114 30.35 -1.66 2.86
CA ALA A 114 29.33 -0.64 2.65
C ALA A 114 27.94 -1.27 2.49
N VAL A 115 27.82 -2.34 1.69
CA VAL A 115 26.55 -3.06 1.52
C VAL A 115 26.15 -3.79 2.80
N TYR A 116 27.09 -4.34 3.56
CA TYR A 116 26.82 -4.92 4.88
C TYR A 116 26.26 -3.87 5.86
N LEU A 117 26.85 -2.67 5.87
CA LEU A 117 26.38 -1.56 6.68
C LEU A 117 24.99 -1.09 6.25
N LEU A 118 24.73 -0.97 4.95
CA LEU A 118 23.39 -0.70 4.42
C LEU A 118 22.38 -1.79 4.80
N TYR A 119 22.79 -3.06 4.77
CA TYR A 119 21.97 -4.18 5.24
C TYR A 119 21.64 -4.05 6.72
N LEU A 120 22.60 -3.69 7.58
CA LEU A 120 22.35 -3.50 9.01
C LEU A 120 21.42 -2.31 9.28
N LEU A 121 21.68 -1.17 8.64
CA LEU A 121 20.85 0.04 8.78
C LEU A 121 19.42 -0.19 8.32
N GLY A 122 19.23 -0.80 7.14
CA GLY A 122 17.90 -1.11 6.60
C GLY A 122 17.12 -2.14 7.41
N ASN A 123 17.80 -2.87 8.32
CA ASN A 123 17.21 -3.92 9.13
C ASN A 123 17.23 -3.64 10.64
N ARG A 124 17.63 -2.43 11.06
CA ARG A 124 17.78 -2.05 12.46
C ARG A 124 16.50 -2.26 13.28
N ASP A 125 15.36 -1.87 12.72
CA ASP A 125 14.07 -1.92 13.40
C ASP A 125 13.09 -2.90 12.76
N THR A 126 13.51 -3.72 11.77
CA THR A 126 12.60 -4.66 11.08
C THR A 126 12.60 -6.03 11.75
N PRO A 127 11.43 -6.51 12.24
CA PRO A 127 11.32 -7.83 12.83
C PRO A 127 11.61 -8.95 11.82
N ARG A 128 12.04 -10.11 12.33
CA ARG A 128 12.50 -11.24 11.50
C ARG A 128 11.35 -11.88 10.73
N ILE A 129 10.19 -11.96 11.36
CA ILE A 129 9.00 -12.64 10.83
C ILE A 129 7.86 -11.63 10.78
N ARG A 130 7.03 -11.70 9.74
CA ARG A 130 5.78 -10.95 9.66
C ARG A 130 4.72 -11.64 10.52
N VAL A 131 3.80 -10.87 11.09
CA VAL A 131 2.73 -11.38 11.97
C VAL A 131 1.95 -12.53 11.31
N ASN A 132 1.61 -12.39 10.02
CA ASN A 132 0.86 -13.39 9.27
C ASN A 132 1.58 -14.73 9.03
N LYS A 133 2.89 -14.82 9.30
CA LYS A 133 3.71 -16.03 9.16
C LYS A 133 4.19 -16.58 10.51
N ASN A 134 3.68 -16.04 11.61
CA ASN A 134 4.15 -16.36 12.95
C ASN A 134 3.02 -16.91 13.82
N THR A 135 3.38 -17.51 14.97
CA THR A 135 2.41 -18.00 15.95
C THR A 135 2.28 -17.04 17.13
N LYS A 136 1.19 -17.20 17.90
CA LYS A 136 0.91 -16.41 19.11
C LYS A 136 2.00 -16.62 20.17
N GLU A 137 2.50 -17.84 20.36
CA GLU A 137 3.53 -18.10 21.40
C GLU A 137 4.85 -17.40 21.06
N ASN A 138 5.20 -17.30 19.77
CA ASN A 138 6.44 -16.68 19.31
C ASN A 138 6.27 -15.20 18.92
N PHE A 139 5.36 -14.47 19.55
CA PHE A 139 5.05 -13.06 19.19
C PHE A 139 6.30 -12.15 19.15
N GLN A 140 7.31 -12.45 19.95
CA GLN A 140 8.57 -11.68 20.04
C GLN A 140 9.29 -11.56 18.69
N ALA A 141 9.25 -12.61 17.84
CA ALA A 141 9.91 -12.61 16.54
C ALA A 141 9.28 -11.63 15.51
N SER A 142 8.01 -11.25 15.74
CA SER A 142 7.27 -10.27 14.93
C SER A 142 7.15 -8.90 15.59
N SER A 143 7.71 -8.72 16.79
CA SER A 143 7.60 -7.50 17.57
C SER A 143 8.70 -6.50 17.23
N ARG A 144 8.34 -5.22 17.09
CA ARG A 144 9.31 -4.14 16.99
C ARG A 144 10.10 -3.99 18.28
N LYS A 145 11.29 -3.41 18.17
CA LYS A 145 12.18 -3.14 19.31
C LYS A 145 11.46 -2.38 20.44
N ASN A 146 10.71 -1.33 20.10
CA ASN A 146 10.01 -0.53 21.11
C ASN A 146 8.91 -1.32 21.84
N VAL A 147 8.29 -2.31 21.20
CA VAL A 147 7.31 -3.20 21.86
C VAL A 147 8.01 -4.09 22.87
N LEU A 148 9.14 -4.70 22.49
CA LEU A 148 9.93 -5.53 23.39
C LEU A 148 10.48 -4.72 24.58
N THR A 149 10.99 -3.51 24.32
CA THR A 149 11.45 -2.60 25.38
C THR A 149 10.30 -2.14 26.29
N ALA A 150 9.10 -1.92 25.74
CA ALA A 150 7.92 -1.60 26.56
C ALA A 150 7.56 -2.78 27.47
N LEU A 151 7.51 -4.01 26.93
CA LEU A 151 7.21 -5.22 27.71
C LEU A 151 8.24 -5.44 28.83
N GLU A 152 9.54 -5.28 28.54
CA GLU A 152 10.60 -5.38 29.55
C GLU A 152 10.45 -4.34 30.67
N ARG A 153 10.11 -3.09 30.31
CA ARG A 153 9.91 -2.02 31.31
C ARG A 153 8.65 -2.23 32.15
N LEU A 154 7.59 -2.74 31.54
CA LEU A 154 6.35 -3.10 32.24
C LEU A 154 6.58 -4.25 33.23
N ASP A 155 7.51 -5.17 32.93
CA ASP A 155 7.92 -6.29 33.80
C ASP A 155 8.73 -5.82 35.01
N SER A 156 9.67 -4.90 34.77
CA SER A 156 10.49 -4.36 35.87
C SER A 156 9.69 -3.43 36.79
N GLU A 157 8.93 -2.49 36.22
CA GLU A 157 8.20 -1.49 36.98
C GLU A 157 7.02 -0.95 36.15
N GLN A 158 5.80 -1.42 36.45
CA GLN A 158 4.60 -1.12 35.67
C GLN A 158 4.34 0.39 35.51
N SER A 159 4.43 1.19 36.59
CA SER A 159 4.17 2.64 36.52
C SER A 159 5.16 3.36 35.59
N SER A 160 6.45 3.04 35.71
CA SER A 160 7.50 3.60 34.85
C SER A 160 7.37 3.12 33.40
N GLY A 161 7.02 1.84 33.20
CA GLY A 161 6.75 1.25 31.89
C GLY A 161 5.58 1.90 31.14
N ILE A 162 4.46 2.13 31.83
CA ILE A 162 3.29 2.82 31.25
C ILE A 162 3.67 4.26 30.88
N LYS A 163 4.35 4.99 31.78
CA LYS A 163 4.79 6.36 31.52
C LYS A 163 5.70 6.44 30.29
N TRP A 164 6.63 5.49 30.15
CA TRP A 164 7.51 5.42 28.99
C TRP A 164 6.75 5.10 27.70
N LEU A 165 5.84 4.13 27.74
CA LEU A 165 4.99 3.76 26.60
C LEU A 165 4.15 4.96 26.13
N PHE A 166 3.57 5.71 27.07
CA PHE A 166 2.75 6.90 26.78
C PHE A 166 3.58 8.06 26.20
N GLY A 167 4.88 8.09 26.50
CA GLY A 167 5.82 9.06 25.94
C GLY A 167 6.31 8.74 24.52
N LEU A 168 5.96 7.58 23.94
CA LEU A 168 6.38 7.25 22.58
C LEU A 168 5.61 8.09 21.54
N PRO A 169 6.28 8.63 20.51
CA PRO A 169 5.63 9.46 19.48
C PRO A 169 4.47 8.77 18.76
N GLN A 170 4.52 7.45 18.62
CA GLN A 170 3.45 6.65 18.01
C GLN A 170 2.20 6.65 18.89
N VAL A 171 2.38 6.45 20.20
CA VAL A 171 1.28 6.41 21.18
C VAL A 171 0.69 7.81 21.40
N GLU A 172 1.53 8.84 21.44
CA GLU A 172 1.08 10.23 21.56
C GLU A 172 0.16 10.63 20.40
N LYS A 173 0.45 10.16 19.17
CA LYS A 173 -0.44 10.38 18.01
C LYS A 173 -1.81 9.73 18.19
N ILE A 174 -1.86 8.54 18.80
CA ILE A 174 -3.13 7.86 19.08
C ILE A 174 -3.92 8.68 20.10
N PHE A 175 -3.31 9.11 21.21
CA PHE A 175 -4.00 9.93 22.21
C PHE A 175 -4.52 11.25 21.66
N ARG A 176 -3.74 11.94 20.81
CA ARG A 176 -4.18 13.17 20.14
C ARG A 176 -5.39 12.95 19.22
N ARG A 177 -5.46 11.81 18.53
CA ARG A 177 -6.57 11.47 17.63
C ARG A 177 -7.82 11.01 18.37
N SER A 178 -7.65 10.30 19.49
CA SER A 178 -8.74 9.81 20.31
C SER A 178 -9.20 10.82 21.36
N GLU A 179 -8.65 12.04 21.35
CA GLU A 179 -8.92 13.14 22.28
C GLU A 179 -8.70 12.76 23.76
N ILE A 180 -7.74 11.86 24.02
CA ILE A 180 -7.43 11.40 25.36
C ILE A 180 -6.33 12.28 25.96
N ASN A 181 -6.59 12.85 27.13
CA ASN A 181 -5.54 13.46 27.94
C ASN A 181 -4.68 12.37 28.59
N LYS A 182 -3.43 12.26 28.12
CA LYS A 182 -2.48 11.20 28.54
C LYS A 182 -2.12 11.26 30.03
N ASP A 183 -2.02 12.45 30.61
CA ASP A 183 -1.55 12.64 31.98
C ASP A 183 -2.65 12.24 32.97
N LEU A 184 -3.89 12.67 32.70
CA LEU A 184 -5.08 12.25 33.46
C LEU A 184 -5.33 10.74 33.36
N LEU A 185 -5.11 10.15 32.19
CA LEU A 185 -5.22 8.70 32.02
C LEU A 185 -4.14 7.99 32.84
N PHE A 186 -2.89 8.47 32.78
CA PHE A 186 -1.79 7.87 33.53
C PHE A 186 -2.05 7.86 35.04
N ASP A 187 -2.55 8.97 35.60
CA ASP A 187 -2.86 9.06 37.03
C ASP A 187 -3.93 8.05 37.45
N LYS A 188 -4.96 7.85 36.62
CA LYS A 188 -6.03 6.85 36.86
C LYS A 188 -5.53 5.41 36.72
N LEU A 189 -4.51 5.17 35.90
CA LEU A 189 -3.95 3.84 35.67
C LEU A 189 -2.89 3.43 36.70
N ARG A 190 -2.36 4.37 37.48
CA ARG A 190 -1.34 4.09 38.50
C ARG A 190 -1.82 3.13 39.60
N SER A 191 -3.13 3.12 39.88
CA SER A 191 -3.78 2.24 40.86
C SER A 191 -4.29 0.92 40.27
N ALA A 192 -4.01 0.63 39.00
CA ALA A 192 -4.47 -0.60 38.35
C ALA A 192 -3.74 -1.84 38.90
N PRO A 193 -4.40 -3.01 38.91
CA PRO A 193 -3.76 -4.26 39.33
C PRO A 193 -2.57 -4.64 38.44
N SER A 194 -1.73 -5.55 38.93
CA SER A 194 -0.58 -6.06 38.21
C SER A 194 -1.00 -6.83 36.94
N ILE A 195 -0.36 -6.50 35.82
CA ILE A 195 -0.72 -7.02 34.50
C ILE A 195 0.19 -8.20 34.14
N GLN A 196 -0.39 -9.31 33.67
CA GLN A 196 0.39 -10.47 33.19
C GLN A 196 0.96 -10.22 31.79
N ILE A 197 2.29 -10.14 31.68
CA ILE A 197 2.98 -9.65 30.48
C ILE A 197 2.97 -10.64 29.32
N ALA A 198 3.05 -11.95 29.63
CA ALA A 198 2.93 -12.99 28.60
C ALA A 198 1.58 -12.90 27.87
N THR A 199 0.49 -12.64 28.61
CA THR A 199 -0.85 -12.46 28.04
C THR A 199 -0.95 -11.18 27.22
N LEU A 200 -0.26 -10.12 27.66
CA LEU A 200 -0.25 -8.82 27.00
C LEU A 200 0.41 -8.88 25.61
N GLY A 201 1.55 -9.56 25.48
CA GLY A 201 2.23 -9.74 24.20
C GLY A 201 1.40 -10.57 23.20
N GLN A 202 0.72 -11.61 23.67
CA GLN A 202 -0.17 -12.43 22.86
C GLN A 202 -1.44 -11.70 22.43
N ALA A 203 -2.01 -10.86 23.30
CA ALA A 203 -3.13 -9.98 22.96
C ALA A 203 -2.73 -8.96 21.89
N ALA A 204 -1.58 -8.30 22.04
CA ALA A 204 -1.05 -7.38 21.03
C ALA A 204 -0.80 -8.08 19.68
N PHE A 205 -0.37 -9.34 19.69
CA PHE A 205 -0.27 -10.16 18.47
C PHE A 205 -1.64 -10.38 17.81
N ALA A 206 -2.66 -10.74 18.59
CA ALA A 206 -4.01 -10.95 18.08
C ALA A 206 -4.60 -9.66 17.47
N ASP A 207 -4.39 -8.51 18.13
CA ASP A 207 -4.81 -7.21 17.61
C ASP A 207 -4.08 -6.86 16.31
N SER A 208 -2.77 -7.13 16.22
CA SER A 208 -2.01 -6.88 15.00
C SER A 208 -2.51 -7.70 13.80
N LEU A 209 -3.02 -8.92 14.02
CA LEU A 209 -3.69 -9.73 13.00
C LEU A 209 -5.03 -9.11 12.59
N ARG A 210 -5.84 -8.67 13.56
CA ARG A 210 -7.15 -8.03 13.32
C ARG A 210 -6.99 -6.79 12.42
N PHE A 211 -6.02 -5.93 12.71
CA PHE A 211 -5.73 -4.73 11.92
C PHE A 211 -4.90 -5.01 10.65
N LYS A 212 -4.58 -6.28 10.35
CA LYS A 212 -3.75 -6.65 9.18
C LYS A 212 -2.39 -5.93 9.15
N SER A 213 -1.80 -5.68 10.32
CA SER A 213 -0.47 -5.11 10.43
C SER A 213 0.60 -6.12 10.03
N LYS A 214 1.73 -5.64 9.50
CA LYS A 214 2.88 -6.48 9.12
C LYS A 214 3.66 -6.98 10.33
N TYR A 215 3.71 -6.16 11.38
CA TYR A 215 4.52 -6.33 12.58
C TYR A 215 3.71 -5.93 13.81
N ILE A 216 4.10 -6.42 14.99
CA ILE A 216 3.52 -5.92 16.23
C ILE A 216 4.21 -4.60 16.55
N GLU A 217 3.37 -3.59 16.66
CA GLU A 217 3.75 -2.19 16.86
C GLU A 217 3.20 -1.72 18.22
N VAL A 218 3.73 -0.62 18.74
CA VAL A 218 3.43 -0.16 20.11
C VAL A 218 1.98 0.27 20.30
N GLU A 219 1.27 0.59 19.22
CA GLU A 219 -0.15 0.91 19.27
C GLU A 219 -1.00 -0.32 19.63
N HIS A 220 -0.64 -1.50 19.12
CA HIS A 220 -1.29 -2.76 19.48
C HIS A 220 -1.02 -3.13 20.93
N LEU A 221 0.19 -2.85 21.41
CA LEU A 221 0.53 -3.07 22.82
C LEU A 221 -0.27 -2.13 23.73
N LEU A 222 -0.47 -0.87 23.34
CA LEU A 222 -1.31 0.07 24.05
C LEU A 222 -2.76 -0.44 24.13
N LEU A 223 -3.33 -0.90 23.02
CA LEU A 223 -4.70 -1.43 23.01
C LEU A 223 -4.83 -2.65 23.92
N ALA A 224 -3.89 -3.60 23.81
CA ALA A 224 -3.84 -4.78 24.67
C ALA A 224 -3.71 -4.40 26.15
N LEU A 225 -2.96 -3.34 26.48
CA LEU A 225 -2.80 -2.83 27.84
C LEU A 225 -4.12 -2.28 28.37
N LEU A 226 -4.78 -1.42 27.59
CA LEU A 226 -6.06 -0.82 27.97
C LEU A 226 -7.15 -1.88 28.17
N ASN A 227 -7.23 -2.88 27.29
CA ASN A 227 -8.21 -3.97 27.38
C ASN A 227 -7.99 -4.91 28.57
N ASN A 228 -6.76 -5.01 29.09
CA ASN A 228 -6.47 -5.82 30.27
C ASN A 228 -6.89 -5.12 31.58
N ILE A 229 -7.07 -3.79 31.55
CA ILE A 229 -7.40 -3.02 32.74
C ILE A 229 -8.90 -3.16 33.05
N PRO A 230 -9.26 -3.59 34.27
CA PRO A 230 -10.67 -3.73 34.64
C PRO A 230 -11.36 -2.37 34.64
N LYS A 231 -12.60 -2.32 34.13
CA LYS A 231 -13.43 -1.11 34.06
C LYS A 231 -12.81 0.03 33.21
N ILE A 232 -11.96 -0.30 32.24
CA ILE A 232 -11.34 0.70 31.35
C ILE A 232 -12.38 1.57 30.62
N ASP A 233 -13.53 1.01 30.24
CA ASP A 233 -14.59 1.78 29.58
C ASP A 233 -15.12 2.94 30.44
N ILE A 234 -15.20 2.74 31.76
CA ILE A 234 -15.62 3.79 32.70
C ILE A 234 -14.54 4.88 32.79
N ILE A 235 -13.27 4.46 32.86
CA ILE A 235 -12.13 5.39 32.92
C ILE A 235 -12.08 6.23 31.64
N LEU A 236 -12.20 5.61 30.46
CA LEU A 236 -12.19 6.32 29.18
C LEU A 236 -13.42 7.22 29.02
N SER A 237 -14.60 6.76 29.44
CA SER A 237 -15.82 7.58 29.39
C SER A 237 -15.70 8.84 30.25
N SER A 238 -15.03 8.75 31.40
CA SER A 238 -14.74 9.93 32.25
C SER A 238 -13.75 10.92 31.61
N LEU A 239 -13.11 10.55 30.50
CA LEU A 239 -12.23 11.38 29.69
C LEU A 239 -12.90 11.76 28.35
N ASN A 240 -14.22 11.59 28.22
CA ASN A 240 -14.99 11.78 26.98
C ASN A 240 -14.47 10.95 25.80
N SER A 241 -13.87 9.78 26.05
CA SER A 241 -13.36 8.88 25.02
C SER A 241 -13.88 7.47 25.20
N SER A 242 -13.65 6.60 24.21
CA SER A 242 -14.06 5.19 24.25
C SER A 242 -12.98 4.30 23.67
N ILE A 243 -12.99 3.01 24.02
CA ILE A 243 -12.05 2.04 23.45
C ILE A 243 -12.17 1.97 21.92
N LYS A 244 -13.40 2.13 21.38
CA LYS A 244 -13.66 2.18 19.94
C LYS A 244 -12.97 3.36 19.25
N SER A 245 -12.88 4.52 19.92
CA SER A 245 -12.15 5.69 19.40
C SER A 245 -10.64 5.42 19.29
N VAL A 246 -10.08 4.73 20.29
CA VAL A 246 -8.69 4.28 20.28
C VAL A 246 -8.46 3.26 19.16
N GLU A 247 -9.32 2.23 19.06
CA GLU A 247 -9.25 1.23 17.99
C GLU A 247 -9.28 1.87 16.60
N GLY A 248 -10.23 2.79 16.34
CA GLY A 248 -10.34 3.50 15.06
C GLY A 248 -9.11 4.37 14.76
N SER A 249 -8.50 4.96 15.78
CA SER A 249 -7.25 5.72 15.64
C SER A 249 -6.06 4.83 15.27
N ILE A 250 -5.99 3.63 15.85
CA ILE A 250 -4.95 2.63 15.54
C ILE A 250 -5.13 2.09 14.13
N GLU A 251 -6.36 1.71 13.76
CA GLU A 251 -6.71 1.24 12.42
C GLU A 251 -6.31 2.27 11.36
N TRP A 252 -6.65 3.54 11.57
CA TRP A 252 -6.26 4.63 10.69
C TRP A 252 -4.74 4.76 10.50
N GLU A 253 -3.97 4.75 11.59
CA GLU A 253 -2.50 4.89 11.50
C GLU A 253 -1.85 3.66 10.85
N ASN A 254 -2.39 2.47 11.09
CA ASN A 254 -1.98 1.24 10.43
C ASN A 254 -2.27 1.28 8.92
N ASP A 255 -3.47 1.71 8.52
CA ASP A 255 -3.84 1.82 7.11
C ASP A 255 -2.97 2.81 6.36
N LYS A 256 -2.74 3.99 6.96
CA LYS A 256 -1.83 5.00 6.40
C LYS A 256 -0.40 4.48 6.24
N ARG A 257 0.07 3.65 7.17
CA ARG A 257 1.38 2.99 7.10
C ARG A 257 1.41 1.95 5.99
N ASN A 258 0.39 1.12 5.91
CA ASN A 258 0.25 0.10 4.88
C ASN A 258 0.18 0.70 3.47
N GLU A 259 -0.53 1.82 3.29
CA GLU A 259 -0.58 2.53 2.00
C GLU A 259 0.80 3.04 1.57
N LYS A 260 1.59 3.61 2.49
CA LYS A 260 2.96 4.06 2.20
C LYS A 260 3.90 2.92 1.79
N ASP A 261 3.62 1.72 2.25
CA ASP A 261 4.42 0.54 1.92
C ASP A 261 4.08 -0.09 0.56
N LYS A 262 3.09 0.47 -0.15
CA LYS A 262 2.67 0.04 -1.49
C LYS A 262 3.15 0.98 -2.60
N ILE A 263 3.83 2.08 -2.25
CA ILE A 263 4.13 3.18 -3.18
C ILE A 263 5.32 2.83 -4.08
N PHE A 264 6.38 2.26 -3.51
CA PHE A 264 7.66 2.15 -4.20
C PHE A 264 7.90 0.76 -4.78
N LEU A 265 8.43 0.71 -6.00
CA LEU A 265 8.66 -0.52 -6.77
C LEU A 265 9.46 -1.60 -6.02
N TRP A 266 10.38 -1.20 -5.15
CA TRP A 266 11.24 -2.08 -4.36
C TRP A 266 10.61 -2.61 -3.07
N GLN A 267 9.43 -2.12 -2.68
CA GLN A 267 8.73 -2.59 -1.49
C GLN A 267 8.07 -3.95 -1.76
N ASP A 268 8.13 -4.85 -0.78
CA ASP A 268 7.61 -6.22 -0.95
C ASP A 268 6.11 -6.24 -1.28
N ASP A 269 5.36 -5.28 -0.74
CA ASP A 269 3.89 -5.15 -0.86
C ASP A 269 3.46 -4.15 -1.95
N TYR A 270 4.38 -3.68 -2.78
CA TYR A 270 4.06 -2.82 -3.93
C TYR A 270 2.95 -3.44 -4.80
N GLU A 271 1.89 -2.66 -4.99
CA GLU A 271 0.77 -2.97 -5.88
C GLU A 271 0.95 -2.14 -7.15
N LEU A 272 0.85 -2.81 -8.30
CA LEU A 272 0.90 -2.13 -9.60
C LEU A 272 -0.33 -1.23 -9.71
N MET A 273 -0.15 0.07 -9.58
CA MET A 273 -1.18 1.02 -9.98
C MET A 273 -1.38 0.88 -11.48
N PHE A 274 -2.60 0.51 -11.91
CA PHE A 274 -2.95 0.49 -13.32
C PHE A 274 -2.80 1.90 -13.88
N THR A 275 -1.70 2.11 -14.58
CA THR A 275 -1.50 3.33 -15.35
C THR A 275 -2.19 3.11 -16.68
N GLY A 276 -3.22 3.92 -16.96
CA GLY A 276 -3.92 3.90 -18.24
C GLY A 276 -2.93 4.13 -19.37
N GLY A 277 -2.48 3.03 -19.98
CA GLY A 277 -1.53 3.07 -21.08
C GLY A 277 -2.08 3.77 -22.30
N PHE A 278 -1.18 4.32 -23.11
CA PHE A 278 -1.50 5.03 -24.36
C PHE A 278 -2.44 4.24 -25.29
N GLY A 279 -2.32 2.90 -25.29
CA GLY A 279 -3.13 2.00 -26.10
C GLY A 279 -4.60 1.90 -25.70
N LYS A 280 -4.94 2.06 -24.41
CA LYS A 280 -6.34 1.97 -23.96
C LYS A 280 -7.15 3.19 -24.34
N GLY A 281 -6.54 4.38 -24.39
CA GLY A 281 -7.21 5.60 -24.85
C GLY A 281 -7.64 5.52 -26.33
N MET A 282 -6.89 4.77 -27.15
CA MET A 282 -7.17 4.58 -28.58
C MET A 282 -8.32 3.61 -28.89
N LEU A 283 -8.84 2.90 -27.88
CA LEU A 283 -10.01 2.02 -28.00
C LEU A 283 -11.34 2.76 -27.86
N GLY A 284 -11.36 3.88 -27.12
CA GLY A 284 -12.58 4.66 -26.88
C GLY A 284 -12.96 5.49 -28.09
N ARG A 285 -14.27 5.69 -28.34
CA ARG A 285 -14.72 6.69 -29.32
C ARG A 285 -14.31 8.09 -28.85
N VAL A 286 -13.80 8.91 -29.75
CA VAL A 286 -13.60 10.34 -29.46
C VAL A 286 -14.98 10.98 -29.37
N THR A 287 -15.24 11.72 -28.29
CA THR A 287 -16.54 12.35 -28.05
C THR A 287 -16.37 13.85 -27.80
N PRO A 288 -15.95 14.63 -28.81
CA PRO A 288 -15.58 16.04 -28.61
C PRO A 288 -16.74 16.86 -28.02
N ASN A 289 -17.97 16.62 -28.50
CA ASN A 289 -19.16 17.31 -28.00
C ASN A 289 -19.45 16.97 -26.54
N LEU A 290 -19.34 15.69 -26.15
CA LEU A 290 -19.52 15.27 -24.76
C LEU A 290 -18.42 15.84 -23.87
N ASP A 291 -17.17 15.80 -24.33
CA ASP A 291 -16.00 16.26 -23.58
C ASP A 291 -16.07 17.79 -23.32
N ALA A 292 -16.71 18.55 -24.21
CA ALA A 292 -16.94 19.99 -24.02
C ALA A 292 -17.94 20.32 -22.90
N VAL A 293 -18.93 19.45 -22.66
CA VAL A 293 -20.03 19.68 -21.71
C VAL A 293 -19.98 18.74 -20.50
N SER A 294 -18.83 18.13 -20.24
CA SER A 294 -18.70 17.11 -19.19
C SER A 294 -17.33 17.09 -18.50
N ARG A 295 -17.26 16.34 -17.39
CA ARG A 295 -16.04 16.10 -16.63
C ARG A 295 -15.76 14.60 -16.57
N ASP A 296 -14.54 14.21 -16.91
CA ASP A 296 -14.08 12.82 -16.90
C ASP A 296 -13.50 12.42 -15.55
N TYR A 297 -14.30 11.77 -14.70
CA TYR A 297 -13.86 11.32 -13.37
C TYR A 297 -12.78 10.25 -13.45
N THR A 298 -12.83 9.36 -14.46
CA THR A 298 -11.80 8.33 -14.66
C THR A 298 -10.43 8.94 -14.96
N LYS A 299 -10.39 9.98 -15.80
CA LYS A 299 -9.16 10.73 -16.10
C LYS A 299 -8.64 11.48 -14.89
N GLU A 300 -9.50 12.11 -14.11
CA GLU A 300 -9.07 12.86 -12.91
C GLU A 300 -8.49 11.94 -11.82
N ILE A 301 -9.08 10.75 -11.63
CA ILE A 301 -8.54 9.72 -10.75
C ILE A 301 -7.19 9.21 -11.27
N ALA A 302 -7.08 8.95 -12.58
CA ALA A 302 -5.82 8.50 -13.19
C ALA A 302 -4.69 9.52 -13.04
N LEU A 303 -5.02 10.81 -13.04
CA LEU A 303 -4.09 11.91 -12.77
C LEU A 303 -3.81 12.15 -11.28
N GLY A 304 -4.42 11.38 -10.38
CA GLY A 304 -4.24 11.51 -8.93
C GLY A 304 -4.85 12.78 -8.34
N ARG A 305 -5.83 13.41 -9.01
CA ARG A 305 -6.46 14.66 -8.53
C ARG A 305 -7.30 14.48 -7.27
N TYR A 306 -7.72 13.25 -6.98
CA TYR A 306 -8.54 12.94 -5.81
C TYR A 306 -7.84 11.96 -4.87
N LYS A 307 -8.03 12.16 -3.57
CA LYS A 307 -7.64 11.19 -2.55
C LYS A 307 -8.55 9.97 -2.62
N LYS A 308 -8.03 8.83 -2.20
CA LYS A 308 -8.81 7.60 -2.01
C LYS A 308 -9.97 7.84 -1.05
N ILE A 309 -11.13 7.30 -1.41
CA ILE A 309 -12.36 7.43 -0.63
C ILE A 309 -12.36 6.39 0.49
N LEU A 310 -12.80 6.82 1.66
CA LEU A 310 -12.79 6.03 2.90
C LEU A 310 -14.19 5.97 3.48
N GLY A 311 -14.55 4.81 4.05
CA GLY A 311 -15.80 4.61 4.80
C GLY A 311 -17.06 4.50 3.94
N ARG A 312 -16.92 4.28 2.62
CA ARG A 312 -18.02 4.08 1.65
C ARG A 312 -17.80 2.87 0.76
N GLU A 313 -16.95 1.95 1.21
CA GLU A 313 -16.52 0.79 0.44
C GLU A 313 -17.70 -0.13 0.12
N THR A 314 -18.62 -0.33 1.07
CA THR A 314 -19.84 -1.14 0.90
C THR A 314 -20.78 -0.53 -0.14
N ASP A 315 -21.01 0.78 -0.08
CA ASP A 315 -21.90 1.49 -1.00
C ASP A 315 -21.33 1.44 -2.42
N ILE A 316 -20.04 1.77 -2.57
CA ILE A 316 -19.33 1.74 -3.85
C ILE A 316 -19.36 0.31 -4.42
N LYS A 317 -19.13 -0.71 -3.59
CA LYS A 317 -19.18 -2.13 -3.99
C LYS A 317 -20.57 -2.51 -4.51
N THR A 318 -21.63 -2.12 -3.80
CA THR A 318 -23.01 -2.40 -4.21
C THR A 318 -23.34 -1.72 -5.54
N ILE A 319 -22.99 -0.43 -5.70
CA ILE A 319 -23.25 0.29 -6.95
C ILE A 319 -22.48 -0.33 -8.11
N ALA A 320 -21.20 -0.63 -7.92
CA ALA A 320 -20.37 -1.28 -8.93
C ALA A 320 -20.92 -2.67 -9.31
N GLN A 321 -21.43 -3.44 -8.35
CA GLN A 321 -22.04 -4.74 -8.61
C GLN A 321 -23.34 -4.61 -9.42
N ILE A 322 -24.19 -3.61 -9.13
CA ILE A 322 -25.41 -3.35 -9.90
C ILE A 322 -25.05 -2.99 -11.33
N LEU A 323 -24.17 -1.99 -11.53
CA LEU A 323 -23.73 -1.54 -12.85
C LEU A 323 -23.01 -2.64 -13.65
N SER A 324 -22.43 -3.63 -12.97
CA SER A 324 -21.78 -4.78 -13.61
C SER A 324 -22.77 -5.86 -14.06
N GLY A 325 -24.00 -5.84 -13.55
CA GLY A 325 -25.03 -6.84 -13.79
C GLY A 325 -25.96 -6.49 -14.95
N SER A 326 -27.18 -7.03 -14.93
CA SER A 326 -28.19 -6.80 -15.98
C SER A 326 -28.88 -5.44 -15.90
N LYS A 327 -28.73 -4.70 -14.79
CA LYS A 327 -29.30 -3.37 -14.59
C LYS A 327 -28.20 -2.32 -14.75
N GLU A 328 -28.26 -1.56 -15.83
CA GLU A 328 -27.21 -0.60 -16.20
C GLU A 328 -27.35 0.76 -15.52
N ASN A 329 -28.48 1.02 -14.84
CA ASN A 329 -28.81 2.34 -14.29
C ASN A 329 -28.95 2.32 -12.77
N VAL A 330 -28.34 3.31 -12.10
CA VAL A 330 -28.39 3.48 -10.64
C VAL A 330 -28.79 4.91 -10.31
N LEU A 331 -29.80 5.05 -9.45
CA LEU A 331 -30.22 6.32 -8.87
C LEU A 331 -29.74 6.44 -7.43
N ILE A 332 -28.90 7.45 -7.14
CA ILE A 332 -28.39 7.71 -5.78
C ILE A 332 -29.27 8.74 -5.08
N ILE A 333 -30.07 8.28 -4.13
CA ILE A 333 -30.98 9.10 -3.33
C ILE A 333 -30.31 9.51 -2.00
N GLY A 334 -30.60 10.72 -1.51
CA GLY A 334 -30.01 11.26 -0.28
C GLY A 334 -30.09 12.79 -0.22
N GLU A 335 -29.83 13.35 0.95
CA GLU A 335 -29.87 14.80 1.20
C GLU A 335 -28.77 15.56 0.44
N PRO A 336 -28.97 16.85 0.11
CA PRO A 336 -27.90 17.71 -0.41
C PRO A 336 -26.68 17.69 0.52
N GLY A 337 -25.47 17.60 -0.04
CA GLY A 337 -24.24 17.54 0.76
C GLY A 337 -23.91 16.16 1.34
N SER A 338 -24.76 15.14 1.19
CA SER A 338 -24.52 13.75 1.67
C SER A 338 -23.35 13.02 1.00
N GLY A 339 -22.59 13.65 0.11
CA GLY A 339 -21.41 13.06 -0.52
C GLY A 339 -21.70 12.13 -1.70
N LYS A 340 -22.82 12.30 -2.41
CA LYS A 340 -23.16 11.49 -3.61
C LYS A 340 -22.07 11.51 -4.69
N THR A 341 -21.46 12.67 -4.93
CA THR A 341 -20.33 12.82 -5.87
C THR A 341 -19.11 12.00 -5.42
N THR A 342 -18.93 11.83 -4.10
CA THR A 342 -17.87 10.97 -3.55
C THR A 342 -18.10 9.51 -3.95
N LEU A 343 -19.34 9.02 -3.95
CA LEU A 343 -19.64 7.67 -4.43
C LEU A 343 -19.29 7.51 -5.92
N VAL A 344 -19.62 8.49 -6.77
CA VAL A 344 -19.27 8.50 -8.20
C VAL A 344 -17.75 8.44 -8.41
N ARG A 345 -16.99 9.26 -7.69
CA ARG A 345 -15.52 9.21 -7.71
C ARG A 345 -14.98 7.85 -7.25
N GLY A 346 -15.64 7.22 -6.27
CA GLY A 346 -15.28 5.90 -5.78
C GLY A 346 -15.46 4.81 -6.83
N ILE A 347 -16.53 4.92 -7.63
CA ILE A 347 -16.76 4.04 -8.77
C ILE A 347 -15.68 4.26 -9.84
N ALA A 348 -15.33 5.51 -10.17
CA ALA A 348 -14.22 5.79 -11.09
C ALA A 348 -12.89 5.19 -10.60
N GLN A 349 -12.65 5.23 -9.29
CA GLN A 349 -11.49 4.56 -8.68
C GLN A 349 -11.52 3.04 -8.88
N ARG A 350 -12.68 2.40 -8.67
CA ARG A 350 -12.83 0.94 -8.91
C ARG A 350 -12.68 0.55 -10.38
N ILE A 351 -13.19 1.37 -11.30
CA ILE A 351 -13.00 1.20 -12.75
C ILE A 351 -11.51 1.21 -13.09
N MET A 352 -10.75 2.14 -12.51
CA MET A 352 -9.30 2.23 -12.69
C MET A 352 -8.53 1.07 -12.04
N GLU A 353 -8.95 0.62 -10.86
CA GLU A 353 -8.32 -0.50 -10.14
C GLU A 353 -8.55 -1.85 -10.83
N GLY A 354 -9.63 -2.03 -11.60
CA GLY A 354 -9.82 -3.13 -12.56
C GLY A 354 -9.90 -4.56 -11.99
N ASN A 355 -9.80 -4.74 -10.66
CA ASN A 355 -9.56 -6.06 -10.07
C ASN A 355 -10.83 -6.85 -9.71
N GLU A 356 -11.94 -6.19 -9.39
CA GLU A 356 -13.14 -6.86 -8.82
C GLU A 356 -14.31 -6.94 -9.82
N TYR A 357 -14.42 -5.99 -10.77
CA TYR A 357 -15.54 -5.88 -11.71
C TYR A 357 -15.05 -5.81 -13.17
N ARG A 358 -14.88 -6.97 -13.80
CA ARG A 358 -14.35 -7.05 -15.18
C ARG A 358 -15.23 -6.33 -16.20
N SER A 359 -16.55 -6.33 -16.05
CA SER A 359 -17.46 -5.65 -16.97
C SER A 359 -17.31 -4.14 -16.93
N LEU A 360 -17.09 -3.55 -15.75
CA LEU A 360 -16.82 -2.12 -15.60
C LEU A 360 -15.40 -1.72 -16.00
N SER A 361 -14.48 -2.69 -16.09
CA SER A 361 -13.11 -2.40 -16.53
C SER A 361 -13.08 -1.83 -17.95
N ASN A 362 -12.21 -0.85 -18.19
CA ASN A 362 -12.06 -0.13 -19.46
C ASN A 362 -13.25 0.75 -19.89
N HIS A 363 -14.20 1.03 -19.01
CA HIS A 363 -15.21 2.05 -19.24
C HIS A 363 -14.71 3.43 -18.77
N ARG A 364 -15.27 4.49 -19.36
CA ARG A 364 -15.01 5.88 -18.94
C ARG A 364 -16.21 6.38 -18.12
N LEU A 365 -15.95 6.95 -16.94
CA LEU A 365 -17.00 7.54 -16.11
C LEU A 365 -16.99 9.06 -16.27
N VAL A 366 -18.07 9.58 -16.84
CA VAL A 366 -18.21 11.00 -17.21
C VAL A 366 -19.41 11.60 -16.46
N GLY A 367 -19.23 12.78 -15.87
CA GLY A 367 -20.31 13.57 -15.30
C GLY A 367 -20.69 14.73 -16.22
N LEU A 368 -21.96 14.82 -16.60
CA LEU A 368 -22.48 15.94 -17.40
C LEU A 368 -22.53 17.22 -16.56
N ASP A 369 -22.05 18.32 -17.13
CA ASP A 369 -22.19 19.66 -16.55
C ASP A 369 -23.43 20.34 -17.15
N VAL A 370 -24.51 20.42 -16.37
CA VAL A 370 -25.77 21.02 -16.82
C VAL A 370 -25.59 22.49 -17.19
N GLY A 371 -24.67 23.21 -16.53
CA GLY A 371 -24.38 24.60 -16.88
C GLY A 371 -23.69 24.72 -18.25
N GLY A 372 -22.80 23.77 -18.57
CA GLY A 372 -22.16 23.69 -19.89
C GLY A 372 -23.13 23.29 -21.00
N LEU A 373 -24.14 22.46 -20.70
CA LEU A 373 -25.19 22.05 -21.64
C LEU A 373 -26.18 23.16 -22.00
N ILE A 374 -26.41 24.12 -21.10
CA ILE A 374 -27.37 25.22 -21.30
C ILE A 374 -26.71 26.43 -21.99
N SER A 375 -25.38 26.57 -21.89
CA SER A 375 -24.63 27.74 -22.36
C SER A 375 -23.96 27.58 -23.73
N GLY A 376 -23.92 26.37 -24.27
CA GLY A 376 -23.50 26.07 -25.65
C GLY A 376 -24.68 25.56 -26.47
#